data_AF-A0A7Y3MB36-F1
#
_entry.id   AF-A0A7Y3MB36-F1
#
_cell.length_a   1.000
_cell.length_b   1.000
_cell.length_c   1.000
_cell.angle_alpha   90.00
_cell.angle_beta   90.00
_cell.angle_gamma   90.00
#
_symmetry.space_group_name_H-M   'P 1'
#
loop_
_entity.id
_entity.type
_entity.pdbx_description
1 polymer ?
#
loop_
_entity_poly.entity_id
_entity_poly.type
_entity_poly.pdbx_seq_one_letter_code
_entity_poly.pdbx_strand_id
1 'polypeptide(L)'
;MDYSFYYKGSLSHCGVNNFTFAYIGDQWKIISLADSRRLSNCTFQNEKIAIENLLDDWHLAATNADSDTYFNLMTTNSIFIGTDKTEVWTKDEFMAFAAPYFEKGKAWDFKRVSRNVYSDDFEKTAWFDELLDTWMGPCRGSGVLVKENGEWRIQHYVLSVTVPNEEIESFLKIYDK
;
A
#
# COMPACT_ATOMS: atom_id res chain seq x y z
N MET A 1 -18.01 -5.00 -8.40
CA MET A 1 -16.84 -5.05 -7.50
C MET A 1 -16.85 -6.41 -6.84
N ASP A 2 -15.75 -7.15 -6.95
CA ASP A 2 -15.61 -8.45 -6.30
C ASP A 2 -15.57 -8.29 -4.78
N TYR A 3 -16.15 -9.24 -4.06
CA TYR A 3 -16.14 -9.30 -2.60
C TYR A 3 -15.74 -10.70 -2.13
N SER A 4 -15.25 -10.82 -0.90
CA SER A 4 -15.18 -12.09 -0.18
C SER A 4 -15.97 -12.02 1.10
N PHE A 5 -16.67 -13.10 1.41
CA PHE A 5 -17.50 -13.25 2.59
C PHE A 5 -16.92 -14.32 3.51
N TYR A 6 -16.71 -13.96 4.79
CA TYR A 6 -16.16 -14.85 5.82
C TYR A 6 -17.25 -15.19 6.83
N TYR A 7 -17.31 -16.46 7.23
CA TYR A 7 -18.21 -16.94 8.27
C TYR A 7 -17.41 -17.68 9.32
N LYS A 8 -17.51 -17.22 10.58
CA LYS A 8 -16.74 -17.75 11.73
C LYS A 8 -15.22 -17.78 11.49
N GLY A 9 -14.68 -16.76 10.83
CA GLY A 9 -13.25 -16.61 10.55
C GLY A 9 -12.74 -17.39 9.33
N SER A 10 -13.58 -18.22 8.69
CA SER A 10 -13.22 -18.96 7.48
C SER A 10 -13.85 -18.32 6.24
N LEU A 11 -13.11 -18.29 5.12
CA LEU A 11 -13.65 -17.88 3.82
C LEU A 11 -14.83 -18.79 3.46
N SER A 12 -16.00 -18.21 3.20
CA SER A 12 -17.18 -18.95 2.77
C SER A 12 -17.33 -18.93 1.25
N HIS A 13 -17.26 -17.75 0.63
CA HIS A 13 -17.34 -17.55 -0.82
C HIS A 13 -16.86 -16.15 -1.20
N CYS A 14 -16.62 -15.93 -2.48
CA CYS A 14 -16.44 -14.61 -3.08
C CYS A 14 -17.41 -14.41 -4.22
N GLY A 15 -17.60 -13.20 -4.73
CA GLY A 15 -18.53 -12.99 -5.84
C GLY A 15 -18.60 -11.56 -6.29
N VAL A 16 -19.50 -11.30 -7.23
CA VAL A 16 -19.88 -9.96 -7.65
C VAL A 16 -21.35 -9.77 -7.34
N ASN A 17 -21.67 -8.64 -6.69
CA ASN A 17 -23.05 -8.21 -6.55
C ASN A 17 -23.45 -7.39 -7.78
N ASN A 18 -24.59 -7.75 -8.36
CA ASN A 18 -25.27 -6.99 -9.39
C ASN A 18 -26.61 -6.48 -8.83
N PHE A 19 -26.74 -5.16 -8.77
CA PHE A 19 -27.96 -4.48 -8.36
C PHE A 19 -28.61 -3.86 -9.60
N THR A 20 -29.85 -4.23 -9.87
CA THR A 20 -30.66 -3.56 -10.88
C THR A 20 -31.58 -2.58 -10.20
N PHE A 21 -31.43 -1.31 -10.55
CA PHE A 21 -32.28 -0.23 -10.08
C PHE A 21 -33.31 0.14 -11.15
N ALA A 22 -34.52 0.49 -10.73
CA ALA A 22 -35.52 1.14 -11.57
C ALA A 22 -36.08 2.36 -10.87
N TYR A 23 -36.40 3.39 -11.65
CA TYR A 23 -37.04 4.60 -11.16
C TYR A 23 -38.56 4.44 -11.27
N ILE A 24 -39.26 4.32 -10.13
CA ILE A 24 -40.70 4.01 -10.07
C ILE A 24 -41.38 4.91 -9.04
N GLY A 25 -42.31 5.76 -9.49
CA GLY A 25 -43.06 6.67 -8.64
C GLY A 25 -42.17 7.70 -7.94
N ASP A 26 -41.32 8.38 -8.74
CA ASP A 26 -40.34 9.37 -8.29
C ASP A 26 -39.29 8.89 -7.28
N GLN A 27 -39.05 7.57 -7.22
CA GLN A 27 -38.06 6.97 -6.33
C GLN A 27 -37.23 5.90 -7.04
N TRP A 28 -35.93 5.86 -6.77
CA TRP A 28 -35.08 4.73 -7.14
C TRP A 28 -35.39 3.53 -6.26
N LYS A 29 -35.68 2.39 -6.88
CA LYS A 29 -35.93 1.10 -6.20
C LYS A 29 -34.98 0.04 -6.73
N ILE A 30 -34.49 -0.81 -5.85
CA ILE A 30 -33.80 -2.04 -6.26
C ILE A 30 -34.88 -3.03 -6.69
N ILE A 31 -34.88 -3.40 -7.96
CA ILE A 31 -35.84 -4.37 -8.51
C ILE A 31 -35.23 -5.76 -8.69
N SER A 32 -33.91 -5.86 -8.67
CA SER A 32 -33.20 -7.14 -8.67
C SER A 32 -31.87 -7.04 -7.96
N LEU A 33 -31.52 -8.13 -7.28
CA LEU A 33 -30.21 -8.39 -6.72
C LEU A 33 -29.78 -9.78 -7.23
N ALA A 34 -28.64 -9.86 -7.89
CA ALA A 34 -27.99 -11.11 -8.22
C ALA A 34 -26.61 -11.15 -7.57
N ASP A 35 -26.28 -12.29 -6.96
CA ASP A 35 -25.02 -12.54 -6.28
C ASP A 35 -24.39 -13.80 -6.87
N SER A 36 -23.22 -13.65 -7.50
CA SER A 36 -22.59 -14.70 -8.30
C SER A 36 -21.89 -15.81 -7.49
N ARG A 37 -21.86 -15.71 -6.15
CA ARG A 37 -21.22 -16.63 -5.18
C ARG A 37 -20.38 -17.77 -5.79
N ARG A 38 -19.06 -17.60 -5.75
CA ARG A 38 -18.03 -18.56 -6.16
C ARG A 38 -17.34 -19.12 -4.92
N LEU A 39 -17.14 -20.44 -4.91
CA LEU A 39 -16.42 -21.16 -3.85
C LEU A 39 -14.90 -21.25 -4.11
N SER A 40 -14.45 -20.88 -5.31
CA SER A 40 -13.06 -20.95 -5.76
C SER A 40 -12.67 -19.67 -6.52
N ASN A 41 -11.38 -19.48 -6.75
CA ASN A 41 -10.80 -18.31 -7.43
C ASN A 41 -11.09 -16.97 -6.73
N CYS A 42 -11.09 -16.98 -5.40
CA CYS A 42 -11.19 -15.80 -4.55
C CYS A 42 -9.81 -15.15 -4.32
N THR A 43 -8.97 -15.12 -5.35
CA THR A 43 -7.53 -14.79 -5.24
C THR A 43 -7.31 -13.34 -4.82
N PHE A 44 -8.12 -12.40 -5.31
CA PHE A 44 -8.06 -10.97 -4.97
C PHE A 44 -7.80 -10.67 -3.48
N GLN A 45 -8.54 -11.29 -2.56
CA GLN A 45 -8.39 -10.97 -1.13
C GLN A 45 -7.15 -11.60 -0.52
N ASN A 46 -6.79 -12.82 -0.94
CA ASN A 46 -5.57 -13.46 -0.46
C ASN A 46 -4.34 -12.67 -0.90
N GLU A 47 -4.35 -12.19 -2.14
CA GLU A 47 -3.27 -11.37 -2.70
C GLU A 47 -3.21 -9.99 -2.05
N LYS A 48 -4.37 -9.36 -1.79
CA LYS A 48 -4.43 -8.13 -1.02
C LYS A 48 -3.87 -8.31 0.39
N ILE A 49 -4.24 -9.39 1.10
CA ILE A 49 -3.69 -9.70 2.43
C ILE A 49 -2.18 -9.95 2.34
N ALA A 50 -1.69 -10.64 1.32
CA ALA A 50 -0.27 -10.87 1.09
C ALA A 50 0.49 -9.54 0.90
N ILE A 51 -0.06 -8.60 0.13
CA ILE A 51 0.50 -7.25 -0.05
C ILE A 51 0.48 -6.47 1.27
N GLU A 52 -0.62 -6.51 2.01
CA GLU A 52 -0.72 -5.82 3.30
C GLU A 52 0.31 -6.34 4.31
N ASN A 53 0.49 -7.66 4.39
CA ASN A 53 1.50 -8.29 5.24
C ASN A 53 2.92 -7.92 4.78
N LEU A 54 3.20 -7.97 3.47
CA LEU A 54 4.50 -7.57 2.93
C LEU A 54 4.89 -6.15 3.36
N LEU A 55 3.94 -5.21 3.28
CA LEU A 55 4.21 -3.81 3.65
C LEU A 55 4.35 -3.63 5.16
N ASP A 56 3.58 -4.39 5.96
CA ASP A 56 3.75 -4.39 7.42
C ASP A 56 5.11 -5.00 7.84
N ASP A 57 5.53 -6.09 7.20
CA ASP A 57 6.84 -6.72 7.39
C ASP A 57 7.98 -5.80 6.94
N TRP A 58 7.79 -5.04 5.87
CA TRP A 58 8.77 -4.06 5.39
C TRP A 58 8.98 -2.94 6.41
N HIS A 59 7.91 -2.36 6.96
CA HIS A 59 8.03 -1.36 8.03
C HIS A 59 8.62 -1.94 9.32
N LEU A 60 8.28 -3.19 9.66
CA LEU A 60 8.84 -3.88 10.82
C LEU A 60 10.34 -4.16 10.67
N ALA A 61 10.79 -4.58 9.48
CA ALA A 61 12.21 -4.81 9.20
C ALA A 61 13.03 -3.53 9.38
N ALA A 62 12.52 -2.38 8.91
CA ALA A 62 13.15 -1.09 9.17
C ALA A 62 13.19 -0.74 10.66
N THR A 63 12.09 -0.94 11.38
CA THR A 63 12.00 -0.69 12.83
C THR A 63 13.05 -1.49 13.60
N ASN A 64 13.29 -2.74 13.19
CA ASN A 64 14.26 -3.64 13.81
C ASN A 64 15.68 -3.47 13.25
N ALA A 65 15.89 -2.55 12.32
CA ALA A 65 17.15 -2.38 11.58
C ALA A 65 17.65 -3.68 10.91
N ASP A 66 16.72 -4.50 10.40
CA ASP A 66 17.00 -5.69 9.60
C ASP A 66 17.09 -5.29 8.12
N SER A 67 18.28 -4.91 7.67
CA SER A 67 18.52 -4.49 6.29
C SER A 67 18.25 -5.59 5.29
N ASP A 68 18.58 -6.84 5.66
CA ASP A 68 18.49 -7.98 4.75
C ASP A 68 17.02 -8.24 4.41
N THR A 69 16.14 -8.35 5.42
CA THR A 69 14.70 -8.50 5.19
C THR A 69 14.14 -7.28 4.47
N TYR A 70 14.49 -6.08 4.92
CA TYR A 70 13.97 -4.82 4.37
C TYR A 70 14.21 -4.69 2.86
N PHE A 71 15.47 -4.84 2.44
CA PHE A 71 15.83 -4.71 1.04
C PHE A 71 15.44 -5.94 0.23
N ASN A 72 15.35 -7.13 0.81
CA ASN A 72 14.84 -8.30 0.08
C ASN A 72 13.38 -8.12 -0.33
N LEU A 73 12.53 -7.44 0.44
CA LEU A 73 11.13 -7.20 0.04
C LEU A 73 10.98 -6.25 -1.17
N MET A 74 12.07 -5.66 -1.66
CA MET A 74 12.11 -4.82 -2.84
C MET A 74 12.70 -5.55 -4.05
N THR A 75 12.15 -5.29 -5.24
CA THR A 75 12.71 -5.78 -6.53
C THR A 75 14.12 -5.25 -6.75
N THR A 76 14.95 -5.96 -7.53
CA THR A 76 16.33 -5.54 -7.82
C THR A 76 16.42 -4.18 -8.52
N ASN A 77 15.46 -3.87 -9.39
CA ASN A 77 15.37 -2.59 -10.11
C ASN A 77 14.41 -1.60 -9.45
N SER A 78 14.14 -1.74 -8.16
CA SER A 78 13.23 -0.83 -7.45
C SER A 78 13.75 0.61 -7.36
N ILE A 79 12.79 1.54 -7.29
CA ILE A 79 13.05 2.97 -7.06
C ILE A 79 12.44 3.38 -5.72
N PHE A 80 13.21 4.10 -4.93
CA PHE A 80 12.76 4.74 -3.70
C PHE A 80 12.87 6.26 -3.86
N ILE A 81 11.78 6.97 -3.60
CA ILE A 81 11.71 8.42 -3.56
C ILE A 81 11.44 8.84 -2.12
N GLY A 82 12.40 9.55 -1.54
CA GLY A 82 12.31 10.08 -0.18
C GLY A 82 11.53 11.39 -0.12
N THR A 83 11.60 12.06 1.03
CA THR A 83 10.84 13.29 1.28
C THR A 83 11.57 14.55 0.80
N ASP A 84 12.89 14.50 0.63
CA ASP A 84 13.65 15.62 0.06
C ASP A 84 13.58 15.61 -1.48
N LYS A 85 13.56 16.81 -2.08
CA LYS A 85 13.36 17.01 -3.52
C LYS A 85 14.45 16.39 -4.39
N THR A 86 15.59 16.03 -3.82
CA THR A 86 16.72 15.40 -4.52
C THR A 86 16.75 13.88 -4.38
N GLU A 87 15.88 13.31 -3.56
CA GLU A 87 15.90 11.90 -3.18
C GLU A 87 15.15 11.06 -4.21
N VAL A 88 15.87 10.59 -5.22
CA VAL A 88 15.41 9.56 -6.15
C VAL A 88 16.53 8.56 -6.29
N TRP A 89 16.34 7.36 -5.73
CA TRP A 89 17.38 6.34 -5.67
C TRP A 89 16.93 5.03 -6.30
N THR A 90 17.84 4.40 -7.02
CA THR A 90 17.80 2.95 -7.26
C THR A 90 17.98 2.19 -5.94
N LYS A 91 17.62 0.90 -5.92
CA LYS A 91 17.83 0.04 -4.74
C LYS A 91 19.26 0.11 -4.20
N ASP A 92 20.27 0.00 -5.07
CA ASP A 92 21.67 -0.01 -4.65
C ASP A 92 22.10 1.34 -4.04
N GLU A 93 21.67 2.45 -4.64
CA GLU A 93 21.91 3.80 -4.10
C GLU A 93 21.21 3.99 -2.75
N PHE A 94 19.98 3.50 -2.62
CA PHE A 94 19.22 3.60 -1.38
C PHE A 94 19.83 2.73 -0.28
N MET A 95 20.29 1.52 -0.61
CA MET A 95 21.04 0.66 0.31
C MET A 95 22.30 1.35 0.82
N ALA A 96 23.09 1.97 -0.05
CA ALA A 96 24.29 2.70 0.32
C ALA A 96 23.98 3.90 1.23
N PHE A 97 22.92 4.64 0.92
CA PHE A 97 22.44 5.75 1.75
C PHE A 97 21.96 5.27 3.14
N ALA A 98 21.21 4.17 3.18
CA ALA A 98 20.56 3.67 4.39
C ALA A 98 21.50 2.88 5.31
N ALA A 99 22.58 2.28 4.79
CA ALA A 99 23.54 1.46 5.53
C ALA A 99 23.93 2.02 6.91
N PRO A 100 24.39 3.28 7.05
CA PRO A 100 24.80 3.82 8.35
C PRO A 100 23.67 3.91 9.39
N TYR A 101 22.40 3.90 8.98
CA TYR A 101 21.25 3.92 9.88
C TYR A 101 20.92 2.51 10.38
N PHE A 102 20.92 1.53 9.46
CA PHE A 102 20.71 0.12 9.78
C PHE A 102 21.84 -0.42 10.67
N GLU A 103 23.11 -0.09 10.38
CA GLU A 103 24.26 -0.49 11.20
C GLU A 103 24.21 0.04 12.64
N LYS A 104 23.58 1.21 12.84
CA LYS A 104 23.40 1.83 14.16
C LYS A 104 22.18 1.27 14.92
N GLY A 105 21.44 0.33 14.34
CA GLY A 105 20.21 -0.20 14.91
C GLY A 105 19.08 0.82 14.93
N LYS A 106 19.15 1.88 14.11
CA LYS A 106 18.23 3.02 14.12
C LYS A 106 17.95 3.51 12.70
N ALA A 107 17.15 2.75 11.96
CA ALA A 107 16.57 3.20 10.70
C ALA A 107 15.29 4.03 11.00
N TRP A 108 14.18 3.71 10.36
CA TRP A 108 12.90 4.38 10.56
C TRP A 108 11.89 3.47 11.26
N ASP A 109 11.11 4.07 12.16
CA ASP A 109 9.96 3.44 12.81
C ASP A 109 8.68 4.12 12.33
N PHE A 110 8.10 3.57 11.25
CA PHE A 110 6.86 4.08 10.67
C PHE A 110 5.71 3.14 11.02
N LYS A 111 4.62 3.70 11.55
CA LYS A 111 3.44 2.94 11.94
C LYS A 111 2.28 3.22 10.99
N ARG A 112 1.68 2.16 10.44
CA ARG A 112 0.50 2.27 9.60
C ARG A 112 -0.70 2.81 10.39
N VAL A 113 -1.26 3.92 9.93
CA VAL A 113 -2.56 4.45 10.36
C VAL A 113 -3.67 3.86 9.48
N SER A 114 -3.48 3.91 8.15
CA SER A 114 -4.40 3.33 7.18
C SER A 114 -3.66 2.93 5.91
N ARG A 115 -4.23 1.99 5.14
CA ARG A 115 -3.69 1.56 3.86
C ARG A 115 -4.82 1.14 2.93
N ASN A 116 -4.70 1.50 1.66
CA ASN A 116 -5.51 0.98 0.58
C ASN A 116 -4.62 0.24 -0.42
N VAL A 117 -5.13 -0.85 -0.97
CA VAL A 117 -4.46 -1.64 -2.00
C VAL A 117 -5.41 -1.79 -3.17
N TYR A 118 -4.87 -1.58 -4.36
CA TYR A 118 -5.57 -1.54 -5.63
C TYR A 118 -4.85 -2.41 -6.64
N SER A 119 -5.61 -2.99 -7.56
CA SER A 119 -5.06 -3.67 -8.73
C SER A 119 -6.19 -3.95 -9.72
N ASP A 120 -5.86 -3.92 -11.00
CA ASP A 120 -6.71 -4.44 -12.07
C ASP A 120 -6.54 -5.97 -12.26
N ASP A 121 -5.42 -6.51 -11.80
CA ASP A 121 -5.04 -7.92 -11.85
C ASP A 121 -4.07 -8.28 -10.71
N PHE A 122 -4.62 -8.86 -9.64
CA PHE A 122 -3.90 -9.31 -8.45
C PHE A 122 -2.96 -10.49 -8.70
N GLU A 123 -2.69 -10.87 -9.94
CA GLU A 123 -1.64 -11.85 -10.29
C GLU A 123 -0.38 -11.19 -10.87
N LYS A 124 -0.39 -9.87 -11.12
CA LYS A 124 0.71 -9.21 -11.84
C LYS A 124 1.22 -7.94 -11.17
N THR A 125 0.34 -6.98 -10.92
CA THR A 125 0.73 -5.63 -10.48
C THR A 125 -0.31 -5.09 -9.53
N ALA A 126 0.12 -4.44 -8.46
CA ALA A 126 -0.75 -3.73 -7.55
C ALA A 126 -0.16 -2.34 -7.23
N TRP A 127 -0.98 -1.42 -6.77
CA TRP A 127 -0.53 -0.14 -6.23
C TRP A 127 -1.25 0.14 -4.91
N PHE A 128 -0.64 0.99 -4.10
CA PHE A 128 -1.14 1.27 -2.76
C PHE A 128 -0.90 2.72 -2.38
N ASP A 129 -1.70 3.18 -1.44
CA ASP A 129 -1.40 4.35 -0.63
C ASP A 129 -1.57 3.98 0.85
N GLU A 130 -0.75 4.58 1.70
CA GLU A 130 -0.83 4.42 3.14
C GLU A 130 -0.56 5.74 3.86
N LEU A 131 -1.30 5.94 4.94
CA LEU A 131 -1.00 6.99 5.91
C LEU A 131 -0.16 6.38 7.02
N LEU A 132 0.98 6.99 7.28
CA LEU A 132 1.97 6.56 8.27
C LEU A 132 2.08 7.60 9.38
N ASP A 133 2.15 7.13 10.61
CA ASP A 133 2.65 7.90 11.75
C ASP A 133 4.17 7.77 11.79
N THR A 134 4.85 8.91 11.82
CA THR A 134 6.31 9.02 11.70
C THR A 134 6.85 10.15 12.57
N TRP A 135 8.18 10.20 12.76
CA TRP A 135 8.83 11.30 13.47
C TRP A 135 8.69 12.66 12.77
N MET A 136 8.39 12.69 11.46
CA MET A 136 8.14 13.91 10.68
C MET A 136 6.67 14.36 10.77
N GLY A 137 5.86 13.68 11.58
CA GLY A 137 4.40 13.78 11.54
C GLY A 137 3.78 12.83 10.51
N PRO A 138 2.49 13.00 10.16
CA PRO A 138 1.81 12.13 9.22
C PRO A 138 2.44 12.20 7.83
N CYS A 139 2.90 11.06 7.32
CA CYS A 139 3.43 10.93 5.97
C CYS A 139 2.54 10.04 5.11
N ARG A 140 2.51 10.31 3.80
CA ARG A 140 1.86 9.48 2.80
C ARG A 140 2.92 8.61 2.13
N GLY A 141 2.85 7.30 2.37
CA GLY A 141 3.54 6.31 1.55
C GLY A 141 2.66 5.95 0.35
N SER A 142 3.24 5.80 -0.83
CA SER A 142 2.53 5.25 -1.99
C SER A 142 3.50 4.50 -2.87
N GLY A 143 3.01 3.49 -3.58
CA GLY A 143 3.92 2.66 -4.36
C GLY A 143 3.24 1.68 -5.29
N VAL A 144 4.10 0.99 -6.05
CA VAL A 144 3.73 -0.07 -6.98
C VAL A 144 4.42 -1.35 -6.52
N LEU A 145 3.68 -2.45 -6.54
CA LEU A 145 4.17 -3.80 -6.31
C LEU A 145 4.03 -4.63 -7.58
N VAL A 146 4.96 -5.55 -7.77
CA VAL A 146 4.92 -6.56 -8.83
C VAL A 146 5.03 -7.95 -8.22
N LYS A 147 4.44 -8.94 -8.88
CA LYS A 147 4.55 -10.33 -8.47
C LYS A 147 5.67 -11.02 -9.26
N GLU A 148 6.74 -11.39 -8.57
CA GLU A 148 7.90 -12.10 -9.12
C GLU A 148 7.93 -13.52 -8.58
N ASN A 149 7.91 -14.52 -9.47
CA ASN A 149 7.93 -15.95 -9.10
C ASN A 149 6.84 -16.36 -8.08
N GLY A 150 5.68 -15.69 -8.11
CA GLY A 150 4.57 -15.94 -7.19
C GLY A 150 4.61 -15.14 -5.89
N GLU A 151 5.65 -14.33 -5.65
CA GLU A 151 5.78 -13.49 -4.46
C GLU A 151 5.67 -12.01 -4.82
N TRP A 152 5.00 -11.23 -3.97
CA TRP A 152 4.97 -9.78 -4.13
C TRP A 152 6.31 -9.15 -3.74
N ARG A 153 6.71 -8.10 -4.46
CA ARG A 153 7.87 -7.26 -4.17
C ARG A 153 7.56 -5.81 -4.48
N ILE A 154 8.19 -4.89 -3.73
CA ILE A 154 8.06 -3.45 -3.95
C ILE A 154 8.87 -3.07 -5.19
N GLN A 155 8.21 -2.49 -6.19
CA GLN A 155 8.84 -1.99 -7.42
C GLN A 155 9.15 -0.50 -7.33
N HIS A 156 8.27 0.26 -6.69
CA HIS A 156 8.40 1.71 -6.58
C HIS A 156 7.79 2.17 -5.27
N TYR A 157 8.46 3.08 -4.57
CA TYR A 157 7.96 3.67 -3.34
C TYR A 157 8.22 5.18 -3.30
N VAL A 158 7.24 5.94 -2.83
CA VAL A 158 7.31 7.38 -2.63
C VAL A 158 6.82 7.71 -1.22
N LEU A 159 7.64 8.43 -0.46
CA LEU A 159 7.29 8.98 0.84
C LEU A 159 7.11 10.50 0.74
N SER A 160 5.94 11.00 1.11
CA SER A 160 5.66 12.44 1.12
C SER A 160 5.25 12.90 2.52
N VAL A 161 5.80 14.03 2.97
CA VAL A 161 5.26 14.74 4.14
C VAL A 161 3.88 15.31 3.76
N THR A 162 2.90 15.19 4.65
CA THR A 162 1.58 15.79 4.41
C THR A 162 1.53 17.19 5.02
N VAL A 163 1.02 18.16 4.26
CA VAL A 163 0.80 19.54 4.72
C VAL A 163 -0.69 19.85 4.60
N PRO A 164 -1.37 20.25 5.69
CA PRO A 164 -2.75 20.71 5.60
C PRO A 164 -2.89 21.85 4.59
N ASN A 165 -3.93 21.83 3.77
CA ASN A 165 -4.09 22.81 2.68
C ASN A 165 -4.16 24.25 3.21
N GLU A 166 -4.77 24.45 4.37
CA GLU A 166 -4.87 25.72 5.09
C GLU A 166 -3.52 26.26 5.57
N GLU A 167 -2.50 25.41 5.72
CA GLU A 167 -1.16 25.77 6.20
C GLU A 167 -0.12 25.94 5.07
N ILE A 168 -0.51 25.76 3.81
CA ILE A 168 0.42 25.85 2.67
C ILE A 168 1.13 27.21 2.61
N GLU A 169 0.42 28.32 2.85
CA GLU A 169 1.05 29.64 2.86
C GLU A 169 2.10 29.80 3.97
N SER A 170 1.86 29.20 5.14
CA SER A 170 2.82 29.17 6.26
C SER A 170 4.05 28.35 5.90
N PHE A 171 3.83 27.16 5.32
CA PHE A 171 4.88 26.26 4.86
C PHE A 171 5.79 26.92 3.81
N LEU A 172 5.22 27.59 2.81
CA LEU A 172 5.99 28.24 1.74
C LEU A 172 6.89 29.40 2.22
N LYS A 173 6.65 29.95 3.42
CA LYS A 173 7.53 30.99 4.00
C LYS A 173 8.83 30.41 4.56
N ILE A 174 8.83 29.14 4.93
CA ILE A 174 9.99 28.44 5.50
C ILE A 174 10.64 27.46 4.53
N TYR A 175 9.97 27.17 3.41
CA TYR A 175 10.52 26.34 2.35
C TYR A 175 11.48 27.17 1.50
N ASP A 176 12.79 26.94 1.67
CA ASP A 176 13.84 27.60 0.88
C ASP A 176 13.65 27.28 -0.61
N LYS A 177 13.55 28.34 -1.43
CA LYS A 177 13.38 28.24 -2.89
C LYS A 177 14.64 27.73 -3.58
#